data_AF-A0A6J6W820-F1
#
_entry.id   AF-A0A6J6W820-F1
#
_cell.length_a   1.000
_cell.length_b   1.000
_cell.length_c   1.000
_cell.angle_alpha   90.00
_cell.angle_beta   90.00
_cell.angle_gamma   90.00
#
_symmetry.space_group_name_H-M   'P 1'
#
loop_
_entity.id
_entity.type
_entity.pdbx_description
1 polymer ?
#
loop_
_entity_poly.entity_id
_entity_poly.type
_entity_poly.pdbx_seq_one_letter_code
_entity_poly.pdbx_strand_id
1 'polypeptide(L)'
;MAAGLGTNSRRHDLLRTLRELPDAMRTVIASRSVIADVAHRYAPSKRYWAVVGNGPNAIAAHEVRIKLSELCYKSISCDITEDKKHIDLSCEPLILVCASGLVGSNADDVAKEIAIYRAHKATPIVIASASESRFSSAVAVIDVPDVDPSLAFVLSAVVGHLFGYEAARAIDELARSLRQAREVIEHAVLHNSDGESVVRVIRSGLVTAVERFNETLRAGTYDGHLEASTAVRLAAMFRVVLDVSPVEAYQNETGKVGSPVALLDDLTLALTRAIEELTRPIDAIKHQAKTVTVGISRSDEGVMDRALVQEVLATGAGRDVLAYRTLKVLADLDPAVESVIGYTRYSITGDPAGNSATIAIVDRGGLSRDVPSRVEHNPSLIGTKRRVSSEREVLVARGRSDSRTVIFIPEVKSGQTVGITLLHVSFRERLSAVVMRGVLQGYDSRYDRLVDWVSETEGEMRDDLLGEMSVADLLILPISEMADRWRRASS
;
A
#
# COMPACT_ATOMS: atom_id res chain seq x y z
N MET A 1 -54.25 13.08 4.63
CA MET A 1 -54.12 12.99 6.09
C MET A 1 -52.64 13.07 6.44
N ALA A 2 -52.31 13.99 7.34
CA ALA A 2 -50.96 14.43 7.66
C ALA A 2 -50.04 13.29 8.13
N ALA A 3 -48.75 13.42 7.78
CA ALA A 3 -47.66 12.55 8.20
C ALA A 3 -47.71 12.25 9.71
N GLY A 4 -47.57 10.96 10.04
CA GLY A 4 -47.75 10.39 11.37
C GLY A 4 -46.86 11.00 12.45
N LEU A 5 -47.37 12.05 13.11
CA LEU A 5 -46.88 12.46 14.42
C LEU A 5 -47.32 11.40 15.43
N GLY A 6 -46.39 10.58 15.91
CA GLY A 6 -46.64 9.56 16.94
C GLY A 6 -47.32 10.15 18.19
N THR A 7 -47.98 9.30 18.99
CA THR A 7 -48.72 9.75 20.20
C THR A 7 -47.80 10.47 21.19
N ASN A 8 -48.35 11.37 22.02
CA ASN A 8 -47.57 12.05 23.06
C ASN A 8 -46.91 11.06 24.02
N SER A 9 -47.59 9.95 24.34
CA SER A 9 -47.02 8.84 25.11
C SER A 9 -45.79 8.25 24.41
N ARG A 10 -45.92 7.90 23.12
CA ARG A 10 -44.80 7.33 22.35
C ARG A 10 -43.60 8.27 22.28
N ARG A 11 -43.83 9.58 22.13
CA ARG A 11 -42.77 10.59 22.16
C ARG A 11 -42.11 10.69 23.53
N HIS A 12 -42.90 10.65 24.60
CA HIS A 12 -42.37 10.67 25.97
C HIS A 12 -41.48 9.44 26.25
N ASP A 13 -41.93 8.25 25.84
CA ASP A 13 -41.15 7.01 25.96
C ASP A 13 -39.84 7.06 25.16
N LEU A 14 -39.89 7.63 23.95
CA LEU A 14 -38.70 7.80 23.13
C LEU A 14 -37.71 8.79 23.76
N LEU A 15 -38.18 9.93 24.27
CA LEU A 15 -37.34 10.91 24.96
C LEU A 15 -36.71 10.35 26.23
N ARG A 16 -37.45 9.53 26.98
CA ARG A 16 -36.91 8.79 28.13
C ARG A 16 -35.81 7.84 27.68
N THR A 17 -36.06 7.04 26.65
CA THR A 17 -35.06 6.09 26.13
C THR A 17 -33.81 6.80 25.62
N LEU A 18 -33.93 7.95 24.94
CA LEU A 18 -32.77 8.74 24.50
C LEU A 18 -31.89 9.21 25.66
N ARG A 19 -32.48 9.46 26.83
CA ARG A 19 -31.73 9.83 28.06
C ARG A 19 -31.04 8.63 28.69
N GLU A 20 -31.62 7.43 28.57
CA GLU A 20 -31.10 6.18 29.13
C GLU A 20 -30.08 5.50 28.19
N LEU A 21 -30.14 5.76 26.89
CA LEU A 21 -29.28 5.14 25.87
C LEU A 21 -27.78 5.27 26.15
N PRO A 22 -27.24 6.42 26.62
CA PRO A 22 -25.84 6.52 27.00
C PRO A 22 -25.43 5.52 28.10
N ASP A 23 -26.29 5.24 29.08
CA ASP A 23 -26.01 4.24 30.12
C ASP A 23 -26.03 2.83 29.54
N ALA A 24 -26.96 2.53 28.64
CA ALA A 24 -26.96 1.26 27.91
C ALA A 24 -25.68 1.08 27.08
N MET A 25 -25.19 2.12 26.41
CA MET A 25 -23.91 2.09 25.69
C MET A 25 -22.72 1.84 26.64
N ARG A 26 -22.70 2.45 27.83
CA ARG A 26 -21.66 2.20 28.84
C ARG A 26 -21.67 0.74 29.30
N THR A 27 -22.85 0.14 29.47
CA THR A 27 -22.97 -1.28 29.81
C THR A 27 -22.36 -2.18 28.72
N VAL A 28 -22.63 -1.88 27.45
CA VAL A 28 -22.00 -2.59 26.31
C VAL A 28 -20.48 -2.41 26.28
N ILE A 29 -19.98 -1.21 26.55
CA ILE A 29 -18.53 -0.96 26.61
C ILE A 29 -17.89 -1.73 27.77
N ALA A 30 -18.57 -1.82 28.91
CA ALA A 30 -18.11 -2.60 30.05
C ALA A 30 -18.05 -4.12 29.76
N SER A 31 -18.86 -4.63 28.82
CA SER A 31 -18.82 -6.03 28.38
C SER A 31 -17.80 -6.32 27.28
N ARG A 32 -16.87 -5.39 26.99
CA ARG A 32 -15.83 -5.53 25.96
C ARG A 32 -15.06 -6.85 26.02
N SER A 33 -14.78 -7.41 27.21
CA SER A 33 -14.07 -8.69 27.32
C SER A 33 -14.83 -9.85 26.67
N VAL A 34 -16.15 -9.88 26.82
CA VAL A 34 -17.01 -10.90 26.19
C VAL A 34 -16.99 -10.75 24.66
N ILE A 35 -17.04 -9.50 24.18
CA ILE A 35 -16.95 -9.18 22.74
C ILE A 35 -15.57 -9.58 22.20
N ALA A 36 -14.50 -9.33 22.98
CA ALA A 36 -13.14 -9.70 22.63
C ALA A 36 -12.99 -11.21 22.49
N ASP A 37 -13.51 -12.00 23.43
CA ASP A 37 -13.45 -13.46 23.38
C ASP A 37 -14.10 -14.02 22.10
N VAL A 38 -15.23 -13.45 21.69
CA VAL A 38 -15.92 -13.84 20.45
C VAL A 38 -15.11 -13.42 19.22
N ALA A 39 -14.61 -12.19 19.19
CA ALA A 39 -13.81 -11.68 18.08
C ALA A 39 -12.52 -12.48 17.88
N HIS A 40 -11.76 -12.71 18.96
CA HIS A 40 -10.48 -13.42 18.92
C HIS A 40 -10.65 -14.89 18.51
N ARG A 41 -11.77 -15.51 18.89
CA ARG A 41 -12.04 -16.91 18.55
C ARG A 41 -12.41 -17.12 17.07
N TYR A 42 -13.18 -16.22 16.47
CA TYR A 42 -13.81 -16.47 15.18
C TYR A 42 -13.29 -15.61 14.03
N ALA A 43 -12.76 -14.42 14.29
CA ALA A 43 -12.29 -13.51 13.25
C ALA A 43 -11.00 -13.98 12.54
N PRO A 44 -9.96 -14.49 13.24
CA PRO A 44 -8.67 -14.78 12.60
C PRO A 44 -8.73 -15.84 11.51
N SER A 45 -9.45 -16.95 11.71
CA SER A 45 -9.48 -18.06 10.77
C SER A 45 -10.42 -17.84 9.57
N LYS A 46 -11.17 -16.74 9.53
CA LYS A 46 -12.23 -16.53 8.53
C LYS A 46 -11.80 -15.56 7.45
N ARG A 47 -11.79 -16.03 6.19
CA ARG A 47 -11.41 -15.23 5.03
C ARG A 47 -12.51 -14.26 4.58
N TYR A 48 -13.74 -14.74 4.43
CA TYR A 48 -14.87 -13.97 3.94
C TYR A 48 -15.78 -13.54 5.08
N TRP A 49 -16.16 -12.27 5.10
CA TRP A 49 -16.94 -11.67 6.18
C TRP A 49 -18.12 -10.92 5.58
N ALA A 50 -19.25 -10.93 6.29
CA ALA A 50 -20.45 -10.19 5.96
C ALA A 50 -21.06 -9.57 7.22
N VAL A 51 -21.81 -8.48 7.05
CA VAL A 51 -22.65 -7.90 8.10
C VAL A 51 -24.08 -7.86 7.60
N VAL A 52 -25.06 -8.23 8.42
CA VAL A 52 -26.46 -8.19 8.02
C VAL A 52 -27.32 -7.51 9.06
N GLY A 53 -28.42 -6.89 8.63
CA GLY A 53 -29.39 -6.28 9.52
C GLY A 53 -30.69 -5.92 8.80
N ASN A 54 -31.80 -5.86 9.55
CA ASN A 54 -33.12 -5.53 9.02
C ASN A 54 -33.64 -4.21 9.60
N GLY A 55 -34.40 -3.46 8.80
CA GLY A 55 -34.99 -2.18 9.24
C GLY A 55 -33.92 -1.23 9.80
N PRO A 56 -34.09 -0.64 11.00
CA PRO A 56 -33.06 0.21 11.61
C PRO A 56 -31.71 -0.48 11.81
N ASN A 57 -31.67 -1.81 12.01
CA ASN A 57 -30.40 -2.54 12.12
C ASN A 57 -29.62 -2.58 10.80
N ALA A 58 -30.23 -2.32 9.65
CA ALA A 58 -29.48 -2.17 8.39
C ALA A 58 -28.54 -0.94 8.44
N ILE A 59 -28.92 0.12 9.17
CA ILE A 59 -28.07 1.30 9.38
C ILE A 59 -26.84 0.91 10.20
N ALA A 60 -27.05 0.17 11.29
CA ALA A 60 -25.95 -0.36 12.10
C ALA A 60 -25.06 -1.29 11.28
N ALA A 61 -25.63 -2.18 10.48
CA ALA A 61 -24.87 -3.09 9.63
C ALA A 61 -23.97 -2.35 8.63
N HIS A 62 -24.48 -1.28 7.99
CA HIS A 62 -23.69 -0.45 7.08
C HIS A 62 -22.51 0.26 7.77
N GLU A 63 -22.74 0.82 8.96
CA GLU A 63 -21.70 1.45 9.77
C GLU A 63 -20.64 0.43 10.22
N VAL A 64 -21.09 -0.70 10.75
CA VAL A 64 -20.19 -1.76 11.24
C VAL A 64 -19.37 -2.33 10.10
N ARG A 65 -19.96 -2.53 8.91
CA ARG A 65 -19.22 -2.92 7.71
C ARG A 65 -18.09 -1.93 7.41
N ILE A 66 -18.35 -0.62 7.45
CA ILE A 66 -17.30 0.39 7.21
C ILE A 66 -16.16 0.21 8.20
N LYS A 67 -16.48 0.07 9.50
CA LYS A 67 -15.46 -0.06 10.55
C LYS A 67 -14.68 -1.35 10.50
N LEU A 68 -15.33 -2.47 10.20
CA LEU A 68 -14.63 -3.73 10.03
C LEU A 68 -13.70 -3.68 8.82
N SER A 69 -14.13 -3.09 7.70
CA SER A 69 -13.28 -2.94 6.52
C SER A 69 -12.06 -2.05 6.80
N GLU A 70 -12.27 -0.94 7.51
CA GLU A 70 -11.23 0.03 7.89
C GLU A 70 -10.21 -0.57 8.86
N LEU A 71 -10.66 -1.29 9.90
CA LEU A 71 -9.78 -1.83 10.94
C LEU A 71 -9.13 -3.15 10.56
N CYS A 72 -9.82 -4.01 9.81
CA CYS A 72 -9.38 -5.38 9.52
C CYS A 72 -8.80 -5.54 8.10
N TYR A 73 -8.84 -4.50 7.27
CA TYR A 73 -8.37 -4.47 5.88
C TYR A 73 -9.01 -5.55 5.01
N LYS A 74 -10.35 -5.64 5.10
CA LYS A 74 -11.16 -6.58 4.34
C LYS A 74 -12.21 -5.88 3.50
N SER A 75 -12.53 -6.49 2.36
CA SER A 75 -13.81 -6.24 1.70
C SER A 75 -14.88 -7.04 2.41
N ILE A 76 -15.92 -6.36 2.89
CA ILE A 76 -16.98 -6.95 3.71
C ILE A 76 -18.31 -6.58 3.06
N SER A 77 -19.12 -7.58 2.74
CA SER A 77 -20.47 -7.36 2.23
C SER A 77 -21.40 -6.89 3.34
N CYS A 78 -22.41 -6.11 2.96
CA CYS A 78 -23.47 -5.70 3.88
C CYS A 78 -24.80 -5.86 3.19
N ASP A 79 -25.64 -6.74 3.74
CA ASP A 79 -26.88 -7.17 3.11
C ASP A 79 -28.05 -7.08 4.10
N ILE A 80 -29.26 -7.12 3.57
CA ILE A 80 -30.44 -7.41 4.40
C ILE A 80 -30.38 -8.88 4.81
N THR A 81 -30.82 -9.20 6.02
CA THR A 81 -30.69 -10.54 6.60
C THR A 81 -31.37 -11.59 5.72
N GLU A 82 -32.58 -11.32 5.22
CA GLU A 82 -33.26 -12.27 4.34
C GLU A 82 -32.55 -12.46 3.00
N ASP A 83 -31.99 -11.40 2.42
CA ASP A 83 -31.38 -11.44 1.09
C ASP A 83 -30.05 -12.21 1.09
N LYS A 84 -29.33 -12.24 2.21
CA LYS A 84 -28.01 -12.89 2.31
C LYS A 84 -28.01 -14.36 1.91
N LYS A 85 -29.13 -15.09 2.06
CA LYS A 85 -29.18 -16.49 1.61
C LYS A 85 -29.06 -16.64 0.08
N HIS A 86 -29.37 -15.58 -0.66
CA HIS A 86 -29.27 -15.51 -2.12
C HIS A 86 -27.92 -14.95 -2.60
N ILE A 87 -27.08 -14.47 -1.69
CA ILE A 87 -25.83 -13.77 -1.99
C ILE A 87 -24.70 -14.48 -1.25
N ASP A 88 -23.74 -15.03 -2.00
CA ASP A 88 -22.46 -15.57 -1.52
C ASP A 88 -22.47 -16.42 -0.24
N LEU A 89 -23.57 -17.10 0.11
CA LEU A 89 -23.65 -17.93 1.32
C LEU A 89 -22.65 -19.10 1.30
N SER A 90 -22.30 -19.58 0.11
CA SER A 90 -21.33 -20.67 -0.11
C SER A 90 -19.87 -20.30 0.17
N CYS A 91 -19.55 -19.03 0.48
CA CYS A 91 -18.18 -18.63 0.84
C CYS A 91 -17.82 -18.94 2.31
N GLU A 92 -18.71 -19.64 3.04
CA GLU A 92 -18.61 -19.99 4.47
C GLU A 92 -18.21 -18.78 5.36
N PRO A 93 -18.88 -17.62 5.22
CA PRO A 93 -18.39 -16.39 5.81
C PRO A 93 -18.58 -16.34 7.33
N LEU A 94 -17.79 -15.50 8.00
CA LEU A 94 -18.20 -14.94 9.28
C LEU A 94 -19.32 -13.92 9.01
N ILE A 95 -20.46 -14.06 9.68
CA ILE A 95 -21.60 -13.15 9.49
C ILE A 95 -21.92 -12.48 10.82
N LEU A 96 -21.72 -11.17 10.90
CA LEU A 96 -22.14 -10.39 12.06
C LEU A 96 -23.59 -9.91 11.84
N VAL A 97 -24.52 -10.36 12.67
CA VAL A 97 -25.96 -10.12 12.53
C VAL A 97 -26.38 -9.05 13.53
N CYS A 98 -26.78 -7.88 13.03
CA CYS A 98 -27.36 -6.80 13.84
C CYS A 98 -28.85 -7.10 14.07
N ALA A 99 -29.22 -7.56 15.26
CA ALA A 99 -30.56 -7.99 15.63
C ALA A 99 -31.09 -7.36 16.94
N SER A 100 -30.44 -6.31 17.45
CA SER A 100 -30.87 -5.61 18.66
C SER A 100 -32.27 -5.01 18.49
N GLY A 101 -33.12 -5.19 19.49
CA GLY A 101 -34.49 -4.66 19.52
C GLY A 101 -35.48 -5.34 18.57
N LEU A 102 -35.13 -6.48 17.96
CA LEU A 102 -36.10 -7.26 17.20
C LEU A 102 -37.12 -7.90 18.15
N VAL A 103 -38.39 -7.88 17.75
CA VAL A 103 -39.52 -8.41 18.52
C VAL A 103 -40.50 -9.12 17.60
N GLY A 104 -41.28 -10.05 18.16
CA GLY A 104 -42.36 -10.73 17.45
C GLY A 104 -41.87 -11.50 16.22
N SER A 105 -42.67 -11.48 15.14
CA SER A 105 -42.41 -12.24 13.91
C SER A 105 -41.07 -11.90 13.25
N ASN A 106 -40.60 -10.65 13.36
CA ASN A 106 -39.32 -10.25 12.76
C ASN A 106 -38.13 -10.99 13.41
N ALA A 107 -38.18 -11.22 14.72
CA ALA A 107 -37.16 -12.00 15.40
C ALA A 107 -37.26 -13.49 15.04
N ASP A 108 -38.47 -14.03 14.85
CA ASP A 108 -38.66 -15.41 14.40
C ASP A 108 -38.10 -15.63 13.00
N ASP A 109 -38.30 -14.68 12.08
CA ASP A 109 -37.81 -14.79 10.71
C ASP A 109 -36.28 -14.66 10.65
N VAL A 110 -35.68 -13.72 11.40
CA VAL A 110 -34.22 -13.62 11.53
C VAL A 110 -33.62 -14.88 12.16
N ALA A 111 -34.28 -15.49 13.15
CA ALA A 111 -33.82 -16.75 13.74
C ALA A 111 -33.79 -17.91 12.72
N LYS A 112 -34.78 -17.98 11.81
CA LYS A 112 -34.77 -18.95 10.70
C LYS A 112 -33.60 -18.70 9.75
N GLU A 113 -33.32 -17.44 9.41
CA GLU A 113 -32.19 -17.08 8.53
C GLU A 113 -30.84 -17.44 9.16
N ILE A 114 -30.66 -17.20 10.46
CA ILE A 114 -29.45 -17.62 11.19
C ILE A 114 -29.26 -19.14 11.15
N ALA A 115 -30.35 -19.91 11.27
CA ALA A 115 -30.30 -21.36 11.14
C ALA A 115 -29.86 -21.80 9.73
N ILE A 116 -30.36 -21.12 8.69
CA ILE A 116 -29.93 -21.34 7.30
C ILE A 116 -28.44 -21.04 7.16
N TYR A 117 -27.95 -19.91 7.66
CA TYR A 117 -26.52 -19.57 7.60
C TYR A 117 -25.66 -20.64 8.25
N ARG A 118 -26.05 -21.09 9.45
CA ARG A 118 -25.34 -22.14 10.19
C ARG A 118 -25.32 -23.46 9.42
N ALA A 119 -26.44 -23.84 8.79
CA ALA A 119 -26.54 -25.05 7.98
C ALA A 119 -25.60 -25.01 6.75
N HIS A 120 -25.33 -23.83 6.21
CA HIS A 120 -24.36 -23.59 5.15
C HIS A 120 -22.92 -23.34 5.65
N LYS A 121 -22.61 -23.78 6.89
CA LYS A 121 -21.28 -23.68 7.52
C LYS A 121 -20.75 -22.26 7.72
N ALA A 122 -21.59 -21.23 7.55
CA ALA A 122 -21.23 -19.89 7.95
C ALA A 122 -21.05 -19.82 9.48
N THR A 123 -20.43 -18.72 9.93
CA THR A 123 -20.22 -18.43 11.36
C THR A 123 -21.05 -17.22 11.77
N PRO A 124 -22.37 -17.39 11.97
CA PRO A 124 -23.24 -16.31 12.43
C PRO A 124 -22.93 -15.93 13.89
N ILE A 125 -22.60 -14.67 14.11
CA ILE A 125 -22.44 -14.03 15.42
C ILE A 125 -23.55 -13.00 15.53
N VAL A 126 -24.44 -13.13 16.51
CA VAL A 126 -25.66 -12.33 16.60
C VAL A 126 -25.55 -11.31 17.72
N ILE A 127 -25.89 -10.06 17.44
CA ILE A 127 -26.01 -9.01 18.45
C ILE A 127 -27.50 -8.84 18.72
N ALA A 128 -27.94 -9.15 19.94
CA ALA A 128 -29.35 -9.22 20.30
C ALA A 128 -29.62 -8.57 21.66
N SER A 129 -30.85 -8.12 21.86
CA SER A 129 -31.28 -7.67 23.19
C SER A 129 -31.27 -8.83 24.18
N ALA A 130 -30.89 -8.58 25.43
CA ALA A 130 -30.72 -9.62 26.46
C ALA A 130 -31.99 -10.44 26.74
N SER A 131 -33.18 -9.89 26.49
CA SER A 131 -34.44 -10.62 26.60
C SER A 131 -34.69 -11.64 25.46
N GLU A 132 -33.89 -11.63 24.40
CA GLU A 132 -34.05 -12.48 23.23
C GLU A 132 -33.26 -13.78 23.34
N SER A 133 -33.95 -14.92 23.15
CA SER A 133 -33.37 -16.26 23.28
C SER A 133 -33.55 -17.12 22.02
N ARG A 134 -34.24 -16.62 20.99
CA ARG A 134 -34.57 -17.37 19.77
C ARG A 134 -33.36 -17.62 18.84
N PHE A 135 -32.22 -16.95 19.06
CA PHE A 135 -31.04 -17.04 18.19
C PHE A 135 -30.09 -18.21 18.55
N SER A 136 -30.61 -19.33 19.03
CA SER A 136 -29.82 -20.49 19.49
C SER A 136 -28.97 -21.17 18.39
N SER A 137 -29.31 -20.94 17.12
CA SER A 137 -28.53 -21.44 15.97
C SER A 137 -27.26 -20.63 15.68
N ALA A 138 -27.09 -19.48 16.34
CA ALA A 138 -25.88 -18.67 16.23
C ALA A 138 -24.67 -19.42 16.82
N VAL A 139 -23.48 -19.10 16.31
CA VAL A 139 -22.22 -19.59 16.88
C VAL A 139 -21.88 -18.86 18.18
N ALA A 140 -22.28 -17.59 18.26
CA ALA A 140 -22.22 -16.79 19.46
C ALA A 140 -23.35 -15.75 19.43
N VAL A 141 -23.86 -15.42 20.61
CA VAL A 141 -24.77 -14.29 20.82
C VAL A 141 -24.07 -13.29 21.73
N ILE A 142 -24.09 -12.02 21.36
CA ILE A 142 -23.60 -10.90 22.15
C ILE A 142 -24.82 -10.12 22.63
N ASP A 143 -25.09 -10.22 23.92
CA ASP A 143 -26.25 -9.56 24.53
C ASP A 143 -25.99 -8.06 24.72
N VAL A 144 -26.99 -7.26 24.40
CA VAL A 144 -27.05 -5.82 24.71
C VAL A 144 -28.26 -5.51 25.58
N PRO A 145 -28.24 -4.45 26.39
CA PRO A 145 -29.39 -4.05 27.20
C PRO A 145 -30.67 -3.86 26.39
N ASP A 146 -31.81 -4.24 26.97
CA ASP A 146 -33.12 -3.96 26.39
C ASP A 146 -33.40 -2.45 26.38
N VAL A 147 -33.55 -1.90 25.18
CA VAL A 147 -33.96 -0.50 24.94
C VAL A 147 -35.09 -0.47 23.91
N ASP A 148 -35.71 0.69 23.73
CA ASP A 148 -36.77 0.86 22.73
C ASP A 148 -36.31 0.36 21.33
N PRO A 149 -37.09 -0.50 20.65
CA PRO A 149 -36.76 -1.06 19.34
C PRO A 149 -36.35 -0.03 18.27
N SER A 150 -36.86 1.20 18.36
CA SER A 150 -36.52 2.26 17.40
C SER A 150 -35.09 2.81 17.56
N LEU A 151 -34.44 2.56 18.71
CA LEU A 151 -33.09 3.04 19.04
C LEU A 151 -32.10 1.91 19.30
N ALA A 152 -32.57 0.66 19.45
CA ALA A 152 -31.74 -0.49 19.79
C ALA A 152 -30.60 -0.77 18.79
N PHE A 153 -30.77 -0.39 17.52
CA PHE A 153 -29.72 -0.53 16.50
C PHE A 153 -28.43 0.23 16.85
N VAL A 154 -28.49 1.28 17.67
CA VAL A 154 -27.31 1.99 18.15
C VAL A 154 -26.41 1.06 18.97
N LEU A 155 -26.99 0.15 19.76
CA LEU A 155 -26.22 -0.82 20.53
C LEU A 155 -25.56 -1.87 19.63
N SER A 156 -26.22 -2.28 18.54
CA SER A 156 -25.60 -3.11 17.49
C SER A 156 -24.35 -2.44 16.91
N ALA A 157 -24.40 -1.12 16.66
CA ALA A 157 -23.26 -0.37 16.15
C ALA A 157 -22.10 -0.31 17.17
N VAL A 158 -22.38 -0.05 18.45
CA VAL A 158 -21.35 -0.03 19.51
C VAL A 158 -20.67 -1.39 19.66
N VAL A 159 -21.43 -2.48 19.67
CA VAL A 159 -20.85 -3.84 19.68
C VAL A 159 -20.00 -4.07 18.45
N GLY A 160 -20.47 -3.71 17.25
CA GLY A 160 -19.70 -3.89 16.02
C GLY A 160 -18.40 -3.08 15.99
N HIS A 161 -18.37 -1.89 16.59
CA HIS A 161 -17.13 -1.10 16.76
C HIS A 161 -16.13 -1.82 17.68
N LEU A 162 -16.59 -2.31 18.83
CA LEU A 162 -15.73 -3.05 19.77
C LEU A 162 -15.26 -4.38 19.18
N PHE A 163 -16.14 -5.09 18.48
CA PHE A 163 -15.81 -6.33 17.77
C PHE A 163 -14.75 -6.07 16.70
N GLY A 164 -14.90 -5.01 15.90
CA GLY A 164 -13.91 -4.68 14.87
C GLY A 164 -12.56 -4.29 15.44
N TYR A 165 -12.54 -3.55 16.55
CA TYR A 165 -11.31 -3.23 17.27
C TYR A 165 -10.62 -4.50 17.78
N GLU A 166 -11.35 -5.40 18.45
CA GLU A 166 -10.77 -6.64 18.99
C GLU A 166 -10.40 -7.65 17.90
N ALA A 167 -11.14 -7.70 16.80
CA ALA A 167 -10.80 -8.52 15.66
C ALA A 167 -9.49 -8.05 15.01
N ALA A 168 -9.32 -6.74 14.82
CA ALA A 168 -8.07 -6.18 14.33
C ALA A 168 -6.90 -6.50 15.26
N ARG A 169 -7.09 -6.43 16.58
CA ARG A 169 -6.07 -6.81 17.57
C ARG A 169 -5.71 -8.29 17.47
N ALA A 170 -6.69 -9.16 17.37
CA ALA A 170 -6.47 -10.59 17.24
C ALA A 170 -5.66 -10.92 15.96
N ILE A 171 -5.92 -10.19 14.88
CA ILE A 171 -5.17 -10.35 13.62
C ILE A 171 -3.73 -9.84 13.77
N ASP A 172 -3.52 -8.65 14.35
CA ASP A 172 -2.17 -8.10 14.55
C ASP A 172 -1.30 -8.99 15.45
N GLU A 173 -1.90 -9.57 16.48
CA GLU A 173 -1.22 -10.48 17.42
C GLU A 173 -0.63 -11.71 16.69
N LEU A 174 -1.23 -12.15 15.58
CA LEU A 174 -0.69 -13.25 14.77
C LEU A 174 0.69 -12.95 14.19
N ALA A 175 1.05 -11.68 14.02
CA ALA A 175 2.36 -11.25 13.53
C ALA A 175 3.44 -11.29 14.62
N ARG A 176 3.07 -11.46 15.90
CA ARG A 176 4.00 -11.29 17.02
C ARG A 176 5.17 -12.26 17.01
N SER A 177 4.92 -13.55 16.78
CA SER A 177 5.98 -14.57 16.66
C SER A 177 6.90 -14.29 15.46
N LEU A 178 6.36 -13.70 14.38
CA LEU A 178 7.13 -13.34 13.19
C LEU A 178 8.01 -12.11 13.42
N ARG A 179 7.51 -11.12 14.17
CA ARG A 179 8.31 -9.96 14.60
C ARG A 179 9.45 -10.40 15.50
N GLN A 180 9.19 -11.29 16.45
CA GLN A 180 10.24 -11.91 17.29
C GLN A 180 11.27 -12.66 16.46
N ALA A 181 10.85 -13.43 15.44
CA ALA A 181 11.77 -14.08 14.51
C ALA A 181 12.66 -13.06 13.78
N ARG A 182 12.09 -11.94 13.33
CA ARG A 182 12.86 -10.88 12.66
C ARG A 182 13.87 -10.21 13.60
N GLU A 183 13.48 -9.95 14.85
CA GLU A 183 14.39 -9.40 15.88
C GLU A 183 15.60 -10.32 16.14
N VAL A 184 15.40 -11.64 16.13
CA VAL A 184 16.50 -12.62 16.25
C VAL A 184 17.49 -12.49 15.08
N ILE A 185 16.98 -12.30 13.86
CA ILE A 185 17.82 -12.12 12.66
C ILE A 185 18.61 -10.82 12.76
N GLU A 186 17.94 -9.71 13.07
CA GLU A 186 18.57 -8.39 13.22
C GLU A 186 19.67 -8.42 14.28
N HIS A 187 19.39 -9.01 15.45
CA HIS A 187 20.38 -9.17 16.52
C HIS A 187 21.59 -10.00 16.10
N ALA A 188 21.36 -11.12 15.39
CA ALA A 188 22.43 -11.99 14.91
C ALA A 188 23.35 -11.28 13.92
N VAL A 189 22.78 -10.51 12.98
CA VAL A 189 23.53 -9.72 11.99
C VAL A 189 24.36 -8.62 12.65
N LEU A 190 23.83 -7.95 13.68
CA LEU A 190 24.54 -6.86 14.36
C LEU A 190 25.73 -7.32 15.20
N HIS A 191 25.70 -8.54 15.75
CA HIS A 191 26.68 -9.01 16.75
C HIS A 191 27.67 -10.04 16.23
N ASN A 192 27.60 -10.43 14.95
CA ASN A 192 28.50 -11.42 14.35
C ASN A 192 29.07 -10.90 13.03
N SER A 193 30.37 -11.11 12.82
CA SER A 193 31.11 -10.59 11.66
C SER A 193 31.16 -11.56 10.47
N ASP A 194 30.81 -12.84 10.67
CA ASP A 194 30.83 -13.86 9.63
C ASP A 194 29.45 -14.52 9.47
N GLY A 195 29.10 -14.85 8.21
CA GLY A 195 27.78 -15.36 7.87
C GLY A 195 27.47 -16.74 8.46
N GLU A 196 28.48 -17.55 8.75
CA GLU A 196 28.29 -18.89 9.31
C GLU A 196 27.86 -18.81 10.80
N SER A 197 28.49 -17.92 11.56
CA SER A 197 28.09 -17.59 12.93
C SER A 197 26.68 -17.00 12.97
N VAL A 198 26.34 -16.10 12.05
CA VAL A 198 24.97 -15.53 11.95
C VAL A 198 23.93 -16.63 11.73
N VAL A 199 24.14 -17.51 10.76
CA VAL A 199 23.22 -18.63 10.45
C VAL A 199 23.07 -19.56 11.66
N ARG A 200 24.16 -19.84 12.39
CA ARG A 200 24.13 -20.69 13.59
C ARG A 200 23.28 -20.07 14.71
N VAL A 201 23.46 -18.78 14.98
CA VAL A 201 22.68 -18.05 15.99
C VAL A 201 21.20 -18.07 15.63
N ILE A 202 20.86 -17.74 14.37
CA ILE A 202 19.47 -17.70 13.89
C ILE A 202 18.82 -19.08 13.97
N ARG A 203 19.52 -20.14 13.55
CA ARG A 203 19.01 -21.52 13.64
C ARG A 203 18.57 -21.87 15.06
N SER A 204 19.38 -21.52 16.06
CA SER A 204 19.03 -21.76 17.47
C SER A 204 17.95 -20.81 18.00
N GLY A 205 17.97 -19.54 17.58
CA GLY A 205 17.06 -18.51 18.09
C GLY A 205 15.66 -18.56 17.49
N LEU A 206 15.48 -19.17 16.32
CA LEU A 206 14.17 -19.21 15.64
C LEU A 206 13.26 -20.37 16.06
N VAL A 207 13.77 -21.39 16.76
CA VAL A 207 13.02 -22.64 17.06
C VAL A 207 11.63 -22.35 17.62
N THR A 208 11.53 -21.53 18.68
CA THR A 208 10.25 -21.22 19.33
C THR A 208 9.29 -20.43 18.42
N ALA A 209 9.81 -19.49 17.63
CA ALA A 209 8.97 -18.73 16.71
C ALA A 209 8.42 -19.62 15.59
N VAL A 210 9.22 -20.56 15.09
CA VAL A 210 8.82 -21.54 14.07
C VAL A 210 7.81 -22.54 14.61
N GLU A 211 7.98 -23.04 15.83
CA GLU A 211 7.01 -23.92 16.49
C GLU A 211 5.64 -23.25 16.61
N ARG A 212 5.61 -22.01 17.13
CA ARG A 212 4.37 -21.23 17.24
C ARG A 212 3.72 -20.95 15.88
N PHE A 213 4.52 -20.60 14.87
CA PHE A 213 4.02 -20.40 13.51
C PHE A 213 3.37 -21.68 12.97
N ASN A 214 4.03 -22.82 13.12
CA ASN A 214 3.51 -24.11 12.66
C ASN A 214 2.25 -24.55 13.41
N GLU A 215 2.17 -24.33 14.72
CA GLU A 215 0.95 -24.59 15.51
C GLU A 215 -0.22 -23.73 15.02
N THR A 216 0.00 -22.43 14.85
CA THR A 216 -1.00 -21.47 14.37
C THR A 216 -1.46 -21.79 12.95
N LEU A 217 -0.53 -22.23 12.08
CA LEU A 217 -0.83 -22.69 10.72
C LEU A 217 -1.67 -23.97 10.72
N ARG A 218 -1.30 -24.98 11.52
CA ARG A 218 -2.08 -26.23 11.64
C ARG A 218 -3.47 -26.00 12.22
N ALA A 219 -3.62 -25.01 13.10
CA ALA A 219 -4.91 -24.62 13.66
C ALA A 219 -5.81 -23.86 12.67
N GLY A 220 -5.32 -23.52 11.46
CA GLY A 220 -6.05 -22.74 10.46
C GLY A 220 -6.29 -21.28 10.86
N THR A 221 -5.59 -20.78 11.90
CA THR A 221 -5.80 -19.42 12.41
C THR A 221 -5.28 -18.36 11.43
N TYR A 222 -4.31 -18.71 10.58
CA TYR A 222 -3.79 -17.85 9.52
C TYR A 222 -4.69 -17.76 8.27
N ASP A 223 -5.64 -18.69 8.08
CA ASP A 223 -6.40 -18.85 6.83
C ASP A 223 -7.19 -17.59 6.43
N GLY A 224 -7.53 -16.74 7.40
CA GLY A 224 -8.26 -15.52 7.16
C GLY A 224 -7.41 -14.35 6.66
N HIS A 225 -6.11 -14.30 6.97
CA HIS A 225 -5.31 -13.06 6.88
C HIS A 225 -3.87 -13.23 6.40
N LEU A 226 -3.37 -14.46 6.25
CA LEU A 226 -2.08 -14.73 5.62
C LEU A 226 -2.31 -15.38 4.26
N GLU A 227 -1.71 -14.83 3.21
CA GLU A 227 -1.81 -15.42 1.87
C GLU A 227 -1.17 -16.81 1.84
N ALA A 228 -1.78 -17.73 1.10
CA ALA A 228 -1.27 -19.10 0.97
C ALA A 228 0.17 -19.12 0.40
N SER A 229 0.46 -18.25 -0.58
CA SER A 229 1.79 -18.07 -1.15
C SER A 229 2.82 -17.60 -0.11
N THR A 230 2.43 -16.65 0.74
CA THR A 230 3.27 -16.11 1.82
C THR A 230 3.50 -17.16 2.91
N ALA A 231 2.44 -17.87 3.33
CA ALA A 231 2.53 -18.96 4.30
C ALA A 231 3.45 -20.09 3.82
N VAL A 232 3.29 -20.55 2.57
CA VAL A 232 4.12 -21.61 1.97
C VAL A 232 5.58 -21.17 1.88
N ARG A 233 5.84 -19.95 1.41
CA ARG A 233 7.20 -19.41 1.31
C ARG A 233 7.86 -19.33 2.68
N LEU A 234 7.15 -18.81 3.67
CA LEU A 234 7.69 -18.67 5.03
C LEU A 234 7.94 -20.03 5.68
N ALA A 235 7.01 -20.98 5.54
CA ALA A 235 7.18 -22.34 6.03
C ALA A 235 8.40 -23.04 5.40
N ALA A 236 8.60 -22.86 4.09
CA ALA A 236 9.77 -23.38 3.39
C ALA A 236 11.08 -22.75 3.91
N MET A 237 11.13 -21.42 4.08
CA MET A 237 12.31 -20.74 4.61
C MET A 237 12.62 -21.14 6.06
N PHE A 238 11.59 -21.33 6.91
CA PHE A 238 11.80 -21.85 8.26
C PHE A 238 12.35 -23.27 8.25
N ARG A 239 11.85 -24.15 7.37
CA ARG A 239 12.43 -25.50 7.20
C ARG A 239 13.89 -25.43 6.77
N VAL A 240 14.22 -24.57 5.80
CA VAL A 240 15.58 -24.36 5.30
C VAL A 240 16.53 -23.89 6.41
N VAL A 241 16.13 -22.88 7.19
CA VAL A 241 16.98 -22.30 8.25
C VAL A 241 17.24 -23.29 9.39
N LEU A 242 16.27 -24.14 9.71
CA LEU A 242 16.39 -25.12 10.78
C LEU A 242 17.15 -26.39 10.37
N ASP A 243 17.42 -26.57 9.08
CA ASP A 243 18.16 -27.71 8.53
C ASP A 243 19.57 -27.83 9.12
N VAL A 244 20.16 -29.03 9.04
CA VAL A 244 21.54 -29.29 9.47
C VAL A 244 22.54 -28.50 8.63
N SER A 245 22.24 -28.32 7.34
CA SER A 245 23.03 -27.55 6.37
C SER A 245 22.18 -26.45 5.69
N PRO A 246 21.87 -25.32 6.38
CA PRO A 246 20.91 -24.33 5.89
C PRO A 246 21.22 -23.72 4.52
N VAL A 247 22.51 -23.51 4.21
CA VAL A 247 22.93 -22.91 2.93
C VAL A 247 22.73 -23.89 1.77
N GLU A 248 23.00 -25.18 1.98
CA GLU A 248 22.75 -26.23 0.98
C GLU A 248 21.24 -26.46 0.80
N ALA A 249 20.49 -26.50 1.90
CA ALA A 249 19.03 -26.60 1.88
C ALA A 249 18.39 -25.42 1.12
N TYR A 250 18.91 -24.21 1.32
CA TYR A 250 18.47 -23.01 0.59
C TYR A 250 18.70 -23.11 -0.91
N GLN A 251 19.88 -23.56 -1.31
CA GLN A 251 20.21 -23.76 -2.72
C GLN A 251 19.29 -24.80 -3.37
N ASN A 252 18.98 -25.90 -2.66
CA ASN A 252 18.05 -26.91 -3.14
C ASN A 252 16.61 -26.41 -3.23
N GLU A 253 16.15 -25.62 -2.26
CA GLU A 253 14.79 -25.07 -2.23
C GLU A 253 14.56 -24.01 -3.31
N THR A 254 15.56 -23.17 -3.58
CA THR A 254 15.40 -21.98 -4.44
C THR A 254 16.04 -22.10 -5.81
N GLY A 255 16.99 -23.02 -6.00
CA GLY A 255 17.83 -23.13 -7.21
C GLY A 255 18.85 -22.01 -7.38
N LYS A 256 18.92 -21.05 -6.44
CA LYS A 256 19.92 -19.97 -6.43
C LYS A 256 21.25 -20.49 -5.86
N VAL A 257 22.35 -19.81 -6.19
CA VAL A 257 23.65 -20.08 -5.55
C VAL A 257 23.52 -19.84 -4.03
N GLY A 258 23.81 -20.87 -3.25
CA GLY A 258 23.69 -20.82 -1.79
C GLY A 258 24.75 -19.93 -1.16
N SER A 259 24.31 -18.96 -0.35
CA SER A 259 25.19 -18.22 0.56
C SER A 259 24.42 -17.81 1.82
N PRO A 260 25.09 -17.58 2.95
CA PRO A 260 24.44 -17.06 4.16
C PRO A 260 23.66 -15.77 3.90
N VAL A 261 24.22 -14.84 3.14
CA VAL A 261 23.58 -13.55 2.82
C VAL A 261 22.28 -13.77 2.03
N ALA A 262 22.34 -14.56 0.96
CA ALA A 262 21.15 -14.82 0.13
C ALA A 262 20.01 -15.52 0.90
N LEU A 263 20.35 -16.44 1.80
CA LEU A 263 19.39 -17.07 2.71
C LEU A 263 18.72 -16.04 3.63
N LEU A 264 19.51 -15.17 4.25
CA LEU A 264 19.00 -14.15 5.18
C LEU A 264 18.12 -13.12 4.48
N ASP A 265 18.49 -12.70 3.28
CA ASP A 265 17.72 -11.75 2.49
C ASP A 265 16.32 -12.33 2.16
N ASP A 266 16.27 -13.56 1.63
CA ASP A 266 14.99 -14.19 1.27
C ASP A 266 14.13 -14.53 2.50
N LEU A 267 14.75 -14.94 3.62
CA LEU A 267 14.05 -15.16 4.89
C LEU A 267 13.47 -13.85 5.44
N THR A 268 14.25 -12.78 5.45
CA THR A 268 13.83 -11.46 5.93
C THR A 268 12.72 -10.90 5.06
N LEU A 269 12.80 -11.09 3.74
CA LEU A 269 11.74 -10.72 2.80
C LEU A 269 10.44 -11.49 3.06
N ALA A 270 10.53 -12.81 3.26
CA ALA A 270 9.37 -13.65 3.57
C ALA A 270 8.71 -13.24 4.89
N LEU A 271 9.51 -12.99 5.94
CA LEU A 271 9.03 -12.50 7.24
C LEU A 271 8.38 -11.12 7.11
N THR A 272 9.01 -10.20 6.40
CA THR A 272 8.49 -8.83 6.23
C THR A 272 7.14 -8.84 5.56
N ARG A 273 6.98 -9.59 4.45
CA ARG A 273 5.69 -9.72 3.77
C ARG A 273 4.61 -10.33 4.68
N ALA A 274 4.94 -11.40 5.43
CA ALA A 274 3.99 -12.01 6.35
C ALA A 274 3.58 -11.07 7.49
N ILE A 275 4.52 -10.30 8.05
CA ILE A 275 4.24 -9.29 9.07
C ILE A 275 3.34 -8.20 8.50
N GLU A 276 3.60 -7.72 7.28
CA GLU A 276 2.80 -6.68 6.63
C GLU A 276 1.35 -7.13 6.40
N GLU A 277 1.14 -8.35 5.90
CA GLU A 277 -0.21 -8.92 5.68
C GLU A 277 -1.03 -9.02 6.98
N LEU A 278 -0.37 -9.29 8.11
CA LEU A 278 -1.01 -9.47 9.42
C LEU A 278 -1.10 -8.18 10.24
N THR A 279 -0.28 -7.18 9.96
CA THR A 279 -0.24 -5.96 10.78
C THR A 279 -1.55 -5.18 10.67
N ARG A 280 -2.10 -4.76 11.80
CA ARG A 280 -3.25 -3.84 11.87
C ARG A 280 -2.83 -2.61 12.68
N PRO A 281 -2.59 -1.45 12.04
CA PRO A 281 -2.24 -0.22 12.74
C PRO A 281 -3.50 0.41 13.34
N ILE A 282 -3.96 -0.15 14.46
CA ILE A 282 -5.21 0.26 15.12
C ILE A 282 -5.09 1.68 15.72
N ASP A 283 -3.90 2.04 16.19
CA ASP A 283 -3.61 3.36 16.79
C ASP A 283 -2.91 4.32 15.81
N ALA A 284 -2.42 3.83 14.67
CA ALA A 284 -1.82 4.64 13.63
C ALA A 284 -2.80 4.75 12.47
N ILE A 285 -3.60 5.82 12.47
CA ILE A 285 -4.54 6.16 11.41
C ILE A 285 -3.78 6.32 10.09
N LYS A 286 -3.59 5.24 9.33
CA LYS A 286 -3.04 5.28 7.96
C LYS A 286 -4.13 5.49 6.92
N HIS A 287 -5.33 4.99 7.16
CA HIS A 287 -6.44 5.02 6.21
C HIS A 287 -7.71 5.47 6.91
N GLN A 288 -8.01 6.76 6.84
CA GLN A 288 -9.37 7.24 7.06
C GLN A 288 -10.22 6.71 5.91
N ALA A 289 -11.19 5.83 6.21
CA ALA A 289 -12.28 5.56 5.28
C ALA A 289 -13.14 6.83 5.17
N LYS A 290 -12.82 7.70 4.21
CA LYS A 290 -13.69 8.80 3.83
C LYS A 290 -14.67 8.30 2.78
N THR A 291 -15.96 8.40 3.08
CA THR A 291 -17.05 8.57 2.10
C THR A 291 -16.87 9.91 1.37
N VAL A 292 -15.74 10.08 0.72
CA VAL A 292 -15.39 11.21 -0.15
C VAL A 292 -14.98 10.54 -1.43
N THR A 293 -15.68 10.89 -2.52
CA THR A 293 -15.33 10.59 -3.92
C THR A 293 -13.87 10.25 -4.04
N VAL A 294 -13.57 9.02 -4.47
CA VAL A 294 -12.21 8.54 -4.73
C VAL A 294 -11.51 9.58 -5.59
N GLY A 295 -10.78 10.47 -4.92
CA GLY A 295 -9.77 11.29 -5.54
C GLY A 295 -8.72 10.28 -5.94
N ILE A 296 -8.77 9.89 -7.21
CA ILE A 296 -7.73 9.19 -7.93
C ILE A 296 -6.38 9.91 -7.69
N SER A 297 -5.70 9.57 -6.60
CA SER A 297 -4.26 9.74 -6.47
C SER A 297 -3.62 8.68 -7.35
N ARG A 298 -3.69 8.88 -8.67
CA ARG A 298 -2.95 8.13 -9.68
C ARG A 298 -1.52 8.64 -9.72
N SER A 299 -0.75 8.42 -8.66
CA SER A 299 0.69 8.71 -8.72
C SER A 299 1.48 7.60 -9.41
N ASP A 300 1.01 6.34 -9.34
CA ASP A 300 1.83 5.19 -9.77
C ASP A 300 1.15 4.23 -10.77
N GLU A 301 -0.17 4.25 -10.92
CA GLU A 301 -0.85 3.58 -12.04
C GLU A 301 -0.65 4.38 -13.33
N GLY A 302 0.04 3.76 -14.30
CA GLY A 302 0.24 4.33 -15.63
C GLY A 302 1.59 5.03 -15.86
N VAL A 303 2.60 4.85 -14.98
CA VAL A 303 3.99 5.27 -15.28
C VAL A 303 4.44 4.71 -16.63
N MET A 304 4.12 3.43 -16.87
CA MET A 304 4.42 2.78 -18.16
C MET A 304 3.62 3.37 -19.31
N ASP A 305 2.42 3.91 -19.07
CA ASP A 305 1.53 4.42 -20.13
C ASP A 305 1.87 5.88 -20.52
N ARG A 306 2.85 6.52 -19.87
CA ARG A 306 3.29 7.88 -20.22
C ARG A 306 3.97 7.90 -21.58
N ALA A 307 3.69 8.93 -22.37
CA ALA A 307 4.18 9.02 -23.75
C ALA A 307 5.70 9.04 -23.80
N LEU A 308 6.37 9.83 -22.94
CA LEU A 308 7.82 9.88 -22.87
C LEU A 308 8.44 8.54 -22.45
N VAL A 309 7.79 7.78 -21.57
CA VAL A 309 8.26 6.43 -21.18
C VAL A 309 8.13 5.46 -22.35
N GLN A 310 7.02 5.51 -23.08
CA GLN A 310 6.82 4.70 -24.29
C GLN A 310 7.84 5.03 -25.39
N GLU A 311 8.16 6.31 -25.60
CA GLU A 311 9.19 6.75 -26.54
C GLU A 311 10.57 6.16 -26.19
N VAL A 312 10.94 6.14 -24.90
CA VAL A 312 12.20 5.52 -24.45
C VAL A 312 12.22 4.02 -24.74
N LEU A 313 11.14 3.30 -24.44
CA LEU A 313 11.05 1.87 -24.72
C LEU A 313 11.07 1.58 -26.22
N ALA A 314 10.46 2.44 -27.04
CA ALA A 314 10.46 2.32 -28.50
C ALA A 314 11.86 2.48 -29.12
N THR A 315 12.83 3.09 -28.41
CA THR A 315 14.24 3.13 -28.83
C THR A 315 14.96 1.76 -28.74
N GLY A 316 14.30 0.75 -28.17
CA GLY A 316 14.88 -0.58 -27.95
C GLY A 316 15.64 -0.72 -26.63
N ALA A 317 15.53 0.25 -25.71
CA ALA A 317 16.00 0.12 -24.33
C ALA A 317 15.24 -1.01 -23.60
N GLY A 318 15.98 -1.96 -23.03
CA GLY A 318 15.40 -3.09 -22.30
C GLY A 318 14.69 -2.64 -21.02
N ARG A 319 13.56 -3.25 -20.68
CA ARG A 319 12.87 -2.96 -19.40
C ARG A 319 13.72 -3.33 -18.18
N ASP A 320 14.59 -4.33 -18.33
CA ASP A 320 15.49 -4.81 -17.28
C ASP A 320 16.68 -3.87 -17.00
N VAL A 321 16.88 -2.85 -17.83
CA VAL A 321 17.98 -1.87 -17.67
C VAL A 321 17.50 -0.47 -17.30
N LEU A 322 16.19 -0.27 -17.11
CA LEU A 322 15.61 1.00 -16.67
C LEU A 322 15.12 0.85 -15.22
N ALA A 323 15.79 1.52 -14.29
CA ALA A 323 15.36 1.51 -12.90
C ALA A 323 13.99 2.21 -12.73
N TYR A 324 13.19 1.78 -11.76
CA TYR A 324 11.89 2.38 -11.48
C TYR A 324 11.98 3.90 -11.21
N ARG A 325 13.02 4.36 -10.48
CA ARG A 325 13.29 5.78 -10.26
C ARG A 325 13.45 6.55 -11.58
N THR A 326 14.16 5.99 -12.55
CA THR A 326 14.33 6.56 -13.90
C THR A 326 12.99 6.69 -14.62
N LEU A 327 12.16 5.65 -14.58
CA LEU A 327 10.83 5.65 -15.19
C LEU A 327 9.91 6.70 -14.55
N LYS A 328 9.98 6.87 -13.22
CA LYS A 328 9.21 7.88 -12.50
C LYS A 328 9.62 9.30 -12.90
N VAL A 329 10.93 9.58 -12.97
CA VAL A 329 11.43 10.88 -13.42
C VAL A 329 10.98 11.19 -14.85
N LEU A 330 11.02 10.20 -15.75
CA LEU A 330 10.50 10.35 -17.11
C LEU A 330 8.99 10.61 -17.15
N ALA A 331 8.23 9.91 -16.32
CA ALA A 331 6.79 10.15 -16.17
C ALA A 331 6.48 11.57 -15.67
N ASP A 332 7.31 12.10 -14.78
CA ASP A 332 7.14 13.45 -14.22
C ASP A 332 7.64 14.54 -15.19
N LEU A 333 8.58 14.23 -16.09
CA LEU A 333 9.02 15.11 -17.19
C LEU A 333 8.04 15.15 -18.37
N ASP A 334 7.20 14.12 -18.55
CA ASP A 334 6.27 13.97 -19.68
C ASP A 334 5.43 15.23 -19.98
N PRO A 335 4.83 15.94 -18.99
CA PRO A 335 4.05 17.15 -19.27
C PRO A 335 4.85 18.29 -19.91
N ALA A 336 6.17 18.35 -19.66
CA ALA A 336 7.08 19.37 -20.20
C ALA A 336 7.46 19.10 -21.66
N VAL A 337 7.43 17.85 -22.10
CA VAL A 337 7.82 17.46 -23.45
C VAL A 337 6.65 17.69 -24.41
N GLU A 338 6.92 18.43 -25.48
CA GLU A 338 5.97 18.60 -26.59
C GLU A 338 6.09 17.44 -27.59
N SER A 339 7.32 17.06 -27.94
CA SER A 339 7.60 15.94 -28.84
C SER A 339 9.01 15.39 -28.68
N VAL A 340 9.20 14.10 -28.99
CA VAL A 340 10.51 13.46 -29.16
C VAL A 340 10.86 13.48 -30.65
N ILE A 341 11.97 14.12 -30.99
CA ILE A 341 12.39 14.44 -32.37
C ILE A 341 13.40 13.39 -32.90
N GLY A 342 14.05 12.66 -32.01
CA GLY A 342 14.98 11.60 -32.35
C GLY A 342 15.70 11.04 -31.14
N TYR A 343 16.53 10.03 -31.35
CA TYR A 343 17.31 9.41 -30.28
C TYR A 343 18.64 8.87 -30.76
N THR A 344 19.60 8.77 -29.85
CA THR A 344 20.78 7.91 -29.99
C THR A 344 20.86 6.97 -28.80
N ARG A 345 21.01 5.68 -29.05
CA ARG A 345 21.30 4.70 -28.01
C ARG A 345 22.78 4.35 -28.00
N TYR A 346 23.37 4.31 -26.82
CA TYR A 346 24.78 4.04 -26.63
C TYR A 346 24.98 2.83 -25.72
N SER A 347 25.99 2.01 -26.03
CA SER A 347 26.53 1.00 -25.12
C SER A 347 27.79 1.55 -24.45
N ILE A 348 28.02 1.14 -23.20
CA ILE A 348 29.18 1.51 -22.41
C ILE A 348 29.94 0.25 -22.02
N THR A 349 31.26 0.32 -22.10
CA THR A 349 32.16 -0.77 -21.69
C THR A 349 33.22 -0.23 -20.74
N GLY A 350 33.46 -0.96 -19.65
CA GLY A 350 34.33 -0.54 -18.55
C GLY A 350 33.58 0.23 -17.46
N ASP A 351 34.29 0.59 -16.39
CA ASP A 351 33.71 1.34 -15.28
C ASP A 351 33.58 2.84 -15.61
N PRO A 352 32.35 3.40 -15.66
CA PRO A 352 32.15 4.82 -15.94
C PRO A 352 32.80 5.79 -14.94
N ALA A 353 33.07 5.34 -13.70
CA ALA A 353 33.80 6.13 -12.72
C ALA A 353 35.31 6.24 -13.06
N GLY A 354 35.86 5.23 -13.75
CA GLY A 354 37.24 5.21 -14.24
C GLY A 354 37.50 6.11 -15.45
N ASN A 355 38.76 6.23 -15.84
CA ASN A 355 39.20 7.04 -16.98
C ASN A 355 39.35 6.24 -18.30
N SER A 356 39.12 4.92 -18.27
CA SER A 356 39.31 4.02 -19.41
C SER A 356 38.01 3.50 -20.03
N ALA A 357 36.85 3.95 -19.56
CA ALA A 357 35.57 3.53 -20.12
C ALA A 357 35.38 4.04 -21.55
N THR A 358 34.78 3.19 -22.38
CA THR A 358 34.46 3.51 -23.78
C THR A 358 32.96 3.50 -24.02
N ILE A 359 32.53 4.25 -25.03
CA ILE A 359 31.14 4.37 -25.46
C ILE A 359 31.04 4.09 -26.95
N ALA A 360 30.01 3.38 -27.38
CA ALA A 360 29.73 3.08 -28.78
C ALA A 360 28.24 3.31 -29.09
N ILE A 361 27.92 3.71 -30.33
CA ILE A 361 26.53 3.87 -30.76
C ILE A 361 25.95 2.49 -31.09
N VAL A 362 24.78 2.21 -30.53
CA VAL A 362 24.00 0.98 -30.76
C VAL A 362 22.95 1.22 -31.83
N ASP A 363 22.20 2.32 -31.71
CA ASP A 363 21.11 2.64 -32.64
C ASP A 363 20.84 4.16 -32.70
N ARG A 364 20.19 4.61 -33.78
CA ARG A 364 19.76 5.99 -34.01
C ARG A 364 18.42 6.10 -34.73
N GLY A 365 17.57 6.99 -34.23
CA GLY A 365 16.29 7.35 -34.85
C GLY A 365 16.06 8.85 -34.96
N GLY A 366 15.15 9.23 -35.86
CA GLY A 366 14.74 10.62 -36.10
C GLY A 366 15.91 11.53 -36.46
N LEU A 367 15.90 12.74 -35.90
CA LEU A 367 16.93 13.78 -36.12
C LEU A 367 18.36 13.27 -35.92
N SER A 368 18.59 12.32 -35.01
CA SER A 368 19.94 11.85 -34.70
C SER A 368 20.65 11.17 -35.88
N ARG A 369 19.94 10.69 -36.89
CA ARG A 369 20.53 10.00 -38.06
C ARG A 369 21.43 10.92 -38.86
N ASP A 370 21.05 12.19 -38.96
CA ASP A 370 21.75 13.20 -39.77
C ASP A 370 22.69 14.08 -38.94
N VAL A 371 22.84 13.79 -37.64
CA VAL A 371 23.70 14.54 -36.72
C VAL A 371 25.02 13.78 -36.51
N PRO A 372 26.18 14.35 -36.90
CA PRO A 372 27.48 13.74 -36.65
C PRO A 372 27.73 13.53 -35.15
N SER A 373 28.29 12.39 -34.77
CA SER A 373 28.62 12.10 -33.37
C SER A 373 30.11 11.98 -33.16
N ARG A 374 30.64 12.67 -32.14
CA ARG A 374 32.04 12.51 -31.70
C ARG A 374 32.40 11.05 -31.45
N VAL A 375 31.44 10.24 -30.97
CA VAL A 375 31.67 8.83 -30.62
C VAL A 375 32.09 8.00 -31.84
N GLU A 376 31.75 8.41 -33.06
CA GLU A 376 32.19 7.74 -34.30
C GLU A 376 33.70 7.83 -34.53
N HIS A 377 34.34 8.89 -34.02
CA HIS A 377 35.77 9.16 -34.22
C HIS A 377 36.59 9.00 -32.94
N ASN A 378 35.97 9.13 -31.77
CA ASN A 378 36.62 8.99 -30.47
C ASN A 378 35.69 8.28 -29.46
N PRO A 379 35.97 7.00 -29.14
CA PRO A 379 35.12 6.19 -28.28
C PRO A 379 35.31 6.45 -26.79
N SER A 380 36.17 7.39 -26.37
CA SER A 380 36.39 7.65 -24.94
C SER A 380 35.13 8.20 -24.26
N LEU A 381 34.73 7.65 -23.10
CA LEU A 381 33.58 8.13 -22.33
C LEU A 381 33.97 9.37 -21.51
N ILE A 382 33.59 10.57 -22.01
CA ILE A 382 33.95 11.86 -21.40
C ILE A 382 32.77 12.83 -21.36
N GLY A 383 32.90 13.88 -20.55
CA GLY A 383 31.93 14.98 -20.44
C GLY A 383 30.58 14.55 -19.86
N THR A 384 29.49 15.12 -20.36
CA THR A 384 28.12 14.89 -19.86
C THR A 384 27.71 13.42 -19.88
N LYS A 385 28.12 12.66 -20.92
CA LYS A 385 27.81 11.22 -21.00
C LYS A 385 28.51 10.43 -19.90
N ARG A 386 29.76 10.77 -19.55
CA ARG A 386 30.46 10.16 -18.40
C ARG A 386 29.73 10.46 -17.10
N ARG A 387 29.39 11.73 -16.86
CA ARG A 387 28.70 12.17 -15.64
C ARG A 387 27.39 11.41 -15.41
N VAL A 388 26.51 11.39 -16.43
CA VAL A 388 25.23 10.65 -16.36
C VAL A 388 25.46 9.17 -16.09
N SER A 389 26.50 8.59 -16.70
CA SER A 389 26.83 7.17 -16.50
C SER A 389 27.33 6.86 -15.10
N SER A 390 28.11 7.77 -14.48
CA SER A 390 28.65 7.58 -13.13
C SER A 390 27.60 7.87 -12.06
N GLU A 391 26.83 8.94 -12.21
CA GLU A 391 25.80 9.36 -11.25
C GLU A 391 24.53 8.52 -11.33
N ARG A 392 24.27 7.91 -12.51
CA ARG A 392 23.10 7.06 -12.78
C ARG A 392 21.77 7.81 -12.62
N GLU A 393 21.79 9.10 -12.90
CA GLU A 393 20.61 9.96 -12.84
C GLU A 393 20.25 10.49 -14.23
N VAL A 394 18.95 10.68 -14.46
CA VAL A 394 18.43 11.29 -15.69
C VAL A 394 18.88 12.75 -15.72
N LEU A 395 19.34 13.22 -16.87
CA LEU A 395 19.78 14.60 -17.04
C LEU A 395 19.13 15.24 -18.27
N VAL A 396 18.41 16.33 -18.05
CA VAL A 396 17.96 17.26 -19.07
C VAL A 396 19.07 18.29 -19.31
N ALA A 397 19.46 18.51 -20.56
CA ALA A 397 20.53 19.45 -20.90
C ALA A 397 20.31 20.11 -22.26
N ARG A 398 21.06 21.19 -22.49
CA ARG A 398 21.17 21.86 -23.79
C ARG A 398 22.56 21.57 -24.38
N GLY A 399 22.61 21.13 -25.63
CA GLY A 399 23.85 20.84 -26.34
C GLY A 399 24.72 22.10 -26.47
N ARG A 400 25.99 22.00 -26.10
CA ARG A 400 26.90 23.16 -26.11
C ARG A 400 27.24 23.65 -27.52
N SER A 401 27.26 22.75 -28.50
CA SER A 401 27.65 23.04 -29.88
C SER A 401 26.47 23.41 -30.79
N ASP A 402 25.27 22.92 -30.47
CA ASP A 402 24.10 22.99 -31.36
C ASP A 402 22.83 23.51 -30.67
N SER A 403 22.92 23.88 -29.38
CA SER A 403 21.82 24.39 -28.56
C SER A 403 20.59 23.48 -28.48
N ARG A 404 20.68 22.22 -28.90
CA ARG A 404 19.55 21.28 -28.91
C ARG A 404 19.26 20.76 -27.51
N THR A 405 17.98 20.66 -27.17
CA THR A 405 17.53 20.09 -25.90
C THR A 405 17.51 18.57 -25.95
N VAL A 406 18.10 17.96 -24.94
CA VAL A 406 18.26 16.51 -24.85
C VAL A 406 17.97 16.00 -23.45
N ILE A 407 17.50 14.75 -23.37
CA ILE A 407 17.35 14.00 -22.12
C ILE A 407 18.30 12.80 -22.19
N PHE A 408 19.23 12.71 -21.25
CA PHE A 408 20.12 11.56 -21.07
C PHE A 408 19.52 10.60 -20.05
N ILE A 409 19.36 9.35 -20.44
CA ILE A 409 18.72 8.30 -19.64
C ILE A 409 19.73 7.17 -19.45
N PRO A 410 20.24 6.95 -18.22
CA PRO A 410 21.19 5.88 -17.98
C PRO A 410 20.48 4.51 -18.01
N GLU A 411 21.11 3.55 -18.69
CA GLU A 411 20.69 2.15 -18.70
C GLU A 411 21.58 1.38 -17.72
N VAL A 412 21.00 0.87 -16.63
CA VAL A 412 21.71 0.27 -15.50
C VAL A 412 21.29 -1.18 -15.32
N LYS A 413 22.25 -2.10 -15.34
CA LYS A 413 22.05 -3.53 -15.10
C LYS A 413 22.95 -3.98 -13.95
N SER A 414 22.37 -4.68 -12.97
CA SER A 414 23.10 -5.18 -11.78
C SER A 414 23.97 -4.11 -11.09
N GLY A 415 23.46 -2.87 -11.01
CA GLY A 415 24.18 -1.76 -10.38
C GLY A 415 25.34 -1.20 -11.20
N GLN A 416 25.46 -1.53 -12.49
CA GLN A 416 26.44 -0.93 -13.41
C GLN A 416 25.75 -0.31 -14.62
N THR A 417 26.22 0.87 -15.06
CA THR A 417 25.68 1.53 -16.26
C THR A 417 26.24 0.84 -17.50
N VAL A 418 25.35 0.16 -18.23
CA VAL A 418 25.67 -0.59 -19.44
C VAL A 418 25.41 0.21 -20.71
N GLY A 419 24.70 1.33 -20.61
CA GLY A 419 24.39 2.18 -21.75
C GLY A 419 23.76 3.52 -21.36
N ILE A 420 23.49 4.34 -22.39
CA ILE A 420 22.70 5.56 -22.28
C ILE A 420 21.74 5.63 -23.46
N THR A 421 20.47 5.90 -23.19
CA THR A 421 19.53 6.39 -24.20
C THR A 421 19.50 7.92 -24.15
N LEU A 422 19.79 8.57 -25.28
CA LEU A 422 19.74 10.02 -25.43
C LEU A 422 18.56 10.37 -26.32
N LEU A 423 17.59 11.11 -25.80
CA LEU A 423 16.47 11.64 -26.58
C LEU A 423 16.73 13.09 -26.97
N HIS A 424 16.45 13.44 -28.22
CA HIS A 424 16.30 14.81 -28.68
C HIS A 424 14.84 15.22 -28.53
N VAL A 425 14.55 16.27 -27.76
CA VAL A 425 13.18 16.64 -27.39
C VAL A 425 12.89 18.10 -27.69
N SER A 426 11.65 18.42 -28.08
CA SER A 426 11.09 19.77 -28.01
C SER A 426 10.37 19.91 -26.68
N PHE A 427 10.70 20.94 -25.90
CA PHE A 427 9.92 21.29 -24.72
C PHE A 427 8.81 22.27 -25.11
N ARG A 428 7.68 22.20 -24.40
CA ARG A 428 6.68 23.26 -24.48
C ARG A 428 7.32 24.59 -24.04
N GLU A 429 6.95 25.69 -24.69
CA GLU A 429 7.54 27.00 -24.37
C GLU A 429 7.23 27.41 -22.91
N ARG A 430 5.98 27.24 -22.49
CA ARG A 430 5.51 27.55 -21.12
C ARG A 430 4.51 26.51 -20.63
N LEU A 431 4.37 26.42 -19.31
CA LEU A 431 3.38 25.61 -18.60
C LEU A 431 2.69 26.46 -17.53
N SER A 432 1.53 26.02 -17.05
CA SER A 432 0.95 26.64 -15.86
C SER A 432 1.86 26.41 -14.65
N ALA A 433 1.91 27.37 -13.72
CA ALA A 433 2.73 27.29 -12.52
C ALA A 433 2.54 25.97 -11.75
N VAL A 434 1.29 25.50 -11.64
CA VAL A 434 0.94 24.24 -10.96
C VAL A 434 1.58 23.02 -11.65
N VAL A 435 1.50 22.93 -12.98
CA VAL A 435 2.07 21.81 -13.73
C VAL A 435 3.60 21.88 -13.68
N MET A 436 4.16 23.06 -13.87
CA MET A 436 5.61 23.25 -13.86
C MET A 436 6.23 22.94 -12.50
N ARG A 437 5.57 23.30 -11.40
CA ARG A 437 5.95 22.91 -10.04
C ARG A 437 6.03 21.39 -9.91
N GLY A 438 5.01 20.66 -10.37
CA GLY A 438 5.00 19.20 -10.35
C GLY A 438 6.17 18.59 -11.14
N VAL A 439 6.45 19.12 -12.34
CA VAL A 439 7.60 18.70 -13.17
C VAL A 439 8.93 18.92 -12.42
N LEU A 440 9.13 20.10 -11.81
CA LEU A 440 10.37 20.42 -11.08
C LEU A 440 10.53 19.64 -9.77
N GLN A 441 9.44 19.24 -9.12
CA GLN A 441 9.48 18.36 -7.95
C GLN A 441 9.89 16.94 -8.36
N GLY A 442 9.34 16.41 -9.46
CA GLY A 442 9.67 15.07 -9.94
C GLY A 442 11.05 14.95 -10.60
N TYR A 443 11.61 16.05 -11.09
CA TYR A 443 12.94 16.08 -11.71
C TYR A 443 13.98 16.73 -10.79
N ASP A 444 14.85 15.90 -10.20
CA ASP A 444 16.01 16.31 -9.38
C ASP A 444 15.62 17.21 -8.19
N SER A 445 14.37 17.13 -7.69
CA SER A 445 13.85 17.99 -6.60
C SER A 445 14.20 19.48 -6.81
N ARG A 446 14.18 19.94 -8.06
CA ARG A 446 14.62 21.29 -8.45
C ARG A 446 13.75 22.36 -7.84
N TYR A 447 12.46 22.09 -7.66
CA TYR A 447 11.55 23.03 -7.01
C TYR A 447 11.97 23.30 -5.56
N ASP A 448 12.26 22.26 -4.79
CA ASP A 448 12.62 22.41 -3.37
C ASP A 448 13.93 23.20 -3.23
N ARG A 449 14.94 22.88 -4.05
CA ARG A 449 16.21 23.64 -4.08
C ARG A 449 16.04 25.09 -4.53
N LEU A 450 15.09 25.36 -5.42
CA LEU A 450 14.75 26.74 -5.81
C LEU A 450 14.06 27.49 -4.68
N VAL A 451 13.13 26.85 -3.96
CA VAL A 451 12.47 27.41 -2.77
C VAL A 451 13.51 27.76 -1.72
N ASP A 452 14.44 26.85 -1.42
CA ASP A 452 15.53 27.09 -0.46
C ASP A 452 16.34 28.33 -0.86
N TRP A 453 16.76 28.41 -2.13
CA TRP A 453 17.56 29.54 -2.63
C TRP A 453 16.80 30.87 -2.63
N VAL A 454 15.53 30.88 -3.02
CA VAL A 454 14.69 32.08 -3.08
C VAL A 454 14.32 32.54 -1.67
N SER A 455 13.99 31.61 -0.77
CA SER A 455 13.65 31.95 0.62
C SER A 455 14.82 32.57 1.38
N GLU A 456 16.06 32.21 1.02
CA GLU A 456 17.27 32.80 1.59
C GLU A 456 17.45 34.29 1.22
N THR A 457 16.99 34.74 0.03
CA THR A 457 17.18 36.14 -0.43
C THR A 457 15.90 36.99 -0.41
N GLU A 458 14.76 36.44 -0.82
CA GLU A 458 13.49 37.17 -1.02
C GLU A 458 12.41 36.85 0.04
N GLY A 459 12.64 35.86 0.91
CA GLY A 459 11.76 35.50 2.02
C GLY A 459 10.52 34.67 1.67
N GLU A 460 9.90 34.86 0.49
CA GLU A 460 8.73 34.08 0.06
C GLU A 460 8.84 33.61 -1.41
N MET A 461 8.48 32.34 -1.65
CA MET A 461 8.44 31.77 -3.00
C MET A 461 7.15 32.16 -3.72
N ARG A 462 7.30 32.93 -4.81
CA ARG A 462 6.21 33.24 -5.75
C ARG A 462 6.07 32.16 -6.84
N ASP A 463 5.15 31.23 -6.64
CA ASP A 463 4.90 30.11 -7.58
C ASP A 463 4.40 30.57 -8.95
N ASP A 464 3.70 31.71 -9.04
CA ASP A 464 3.15 32.24 -10.28
C ASP A 464 4.22 32.53 -11.35
N LEU A 465 5.43 32.92 -10.92
CA LEU A 465 6.56 33.20 -11.81
C LEU A 465 7.06 31.96 -12.56
N LEU A 466 6.78 30.75 -12.07
CA LEU A 466 7.08 29.50 -12.78
C LEU A 466 6.33 29.43 -14.12
N GLY A 467 5.16 30.06 -14.22
CA GLY A 467 4.37 30.09 -15.45
C GLY A 467 4.87 31.09 -16.51
N GLU A 468 5.75 32.01 -16.13
CA GLU A 468 6.24 33.08 -17.01
C GLU A 468 7.57 32.72 -17.70
N MET A 469 8.31 31.78 -17.11
CA MET A 469 9.62 31.32 -17.59
C MET A 469 9.52 30.21 -18.63
N SER A 470 10.56 30.07 -19.45
CA SER A 470 10.61 28.96 -20.40
C SER A 470 10.83 27.64 -19.66
N VAL A 471 10.13 26.58 -20.09
CA VAL A 471 10.28 25.24 -19.48
C VAL A 471 11.72 24.75 -19.59
N ALA A 472 12.35 24.99 -20.75
CA ALA A 472 13.74 24.60 -20.98
C ALA A 472 14.70 25.30 -20.00
N ASP A 473 14.49 26.58 -19.70
CA ASP A 473 15.35 27.29 -18.76
C ASP A 473 15.12 26.82 -17.32
N LEU A 474 13.88 26.55 -16.92
CA LEU A 474 13.57 25.99 -15.59
C LEU A 474 14.18 24.60 -15.36
N LEU A 475 14.27 23.78 -16.40
CA LEU A 475 14.86 22.44 -16.32
C LEU A 475 16.40 22.44 -16.39
N ILE A 476 17.01 23.43 -17.05
CA ILE A 476 18.43 23.37 -17.45
C ILE A 476 19.32 24.40 -16.75
N LEU A 477 18.82 25.62 -16.51
CA LEU A 477 19.67 26.67 -15.91
C LEU A 477 20.11 26.29 -14.50
N PRO A 478 21.27 26.77 -14.03
CA PRO A 478 21.63 26.66 -12.61
C PRO A 478 20.53 27.25 -11.71
N ILE A 479 20.27 26.62 -10.57
CA ILE A 479 19.25 27.07 -9.60
C ILE A 479 19.49 28.52 -9.18
N SER A 480 20.75 28.92 -9.01
CA SER A 480 21.15 30.29 -8.69
C SER A 480 20.72 31.32 -9.75
N GLU A 481 20.85 30.98 -11.05
CA GLU A 481 20.42 31.86 -12.15
C GLU A 481 18.90 31.91 -12.29
N MET A 482 18.21 30.82 -11.96
CA MET A 482 16.75 30.80 -11.91
C MET A 482 16.22 31.70 -10.80
N ALA A 483 16.82 31.62 -9.60
CA ALA A 483 16.41 32.40 -8.45
C ALA A 483 16.56 33.93 -8.65
N ASP A 484 17.51 34.37 -9.50
CA ASP A 484 17.65 35.79 -9.86
C ASP A 484 16.40 36.39 -10.52
N ARG A 485 15.50 35.55 -11.07
CA ARG A 485 14.21 36.00 -11.60
C ARG A 485 13.24 36.43 -10.51
N TRP A 486 13.37 35.88 -9.30
CA TRP A 486 12.58 36.32 -8.14
C TRP A 486 13.07 37.69 -7.63
N ARG A 487 14.38 37.95 -7.67
CA ARG A 487 14.96 39.27 -7.35
C ARG A 487 14.43 40.42 -8.21
N ARG A 488 14.27 40.18 -9.52
CA ARG A 488 13.80 41.21 -10.48
C ARG A 488 12.30 41.49 -10.39
N ALA A 489 11.53 40.63 -9.71
CA ALA A 489 10.09 40.81 -9.50
C ALA A 489 9.77 41.51 -8.17
N SER A 490 10.72 41.50 -7.22
CA SER A 490 10.65 42.21 -5.93
C SER A 490 11.04 43.70 -6.03
N SER A 491 11.60 44.12 -7.17
CA SER A 491 11.95 45.51 -7.53
C SER A 491 10.92 46.09 -8.50
#